data_AF-A0A1H6E5E4-F1
#
_entry.id   AF-A0A1H6E5E4-F1
#
_cell.length_a   1.000
_cell.length_b   1.000
_cell.length_c   1.000
_cell.angle_alpha   90.00
_cell.angle_beta   90.00
_cell.angle_gamma   90.00
#
_symmetry.space_group_name_H-M   'P 1'
#
loop_
_entity.id
_entity.type
_entity.pdbx_description
1 polymer ?
#
loop_
_entity_poly.entity_id
_entity_poly.type
_entity_poly.pdbx_seq_one_letter_code
_entity_poly.pdbx_strand_id
1 'polypeptide(L)'
;MSIIETATQSSDLTRLTAGRPLREHSTVQSGVRISGLAGGVRISDRQQGVRISGEHGVRISGRSGVRISGEHGVRISSERGVRISGRSGVRISGQQGVRISCQHGVRISGRQEGVRISGRSGVRISAQHGVRISGQQGVRISAQRGVRISAQQGVRISAQHGVRISAQQGVRISGQHGVRISGRNGVRISSGVRISRGVRISGQRGVRIS
;
A
#
# COMPACT_ATOMS: atom_id res chain seq x y z
N MET A 1 -36.77 -30.40 25.04
CA MET A 1 -37.29 -29.61 23.89
C MET A 1 -36.33 -28.47 23.62
N SER A 2 -35.95 -28.36 22.36
CA SER A 2 -35.07 -27.36 21.75
C SER A 2 -35.66 -25.96 21.76
N ILE A 3 -34.83 -24.94 22.03
CA ILE A 3 -34.89 -23.67 21.28
C ILE A 3 -33.46 -23.27 20.92
N ILE A 4 -33.29 -23.07 19.62
CA ILE A 4 -32.10 -22.61 18.92
C ILE A 4 -32.11 -21.08 18.98
N GLU A 5 -31.03 -20.44 19.43
CA GLU A 5 -30.78 -19.03 19.12
C GLU A 5 -29.47 -18.91 18.31
N THR A 6 -29.65 -18.72 17.02
CA THR A 6 -28.61 -18.39 16.05
C THR A 6 -28.52 -16.88 15.84
N ALA A 7 -27.27 -16.39 15.92
CA ALA A 7 -26.68 -15.25 15.21
C ALA A 7 -27.02 -13.82 15.65
N THR A 8 -26.03 -13.18 16.28
CA THR A 8 -25.29 -12.07 15.66
C THR A 8 -23.94 -11.95 16.37
N GLN A 9 -22.84 -11.95 15.62
CA GLN A 9 -21.48 -11.86 16.17
C GLN A 9 -21.31 -10.57 16.96
N SER A 10 -21.56 -10.66 18.27
CA SER A 10 -21.14 -9.70 19.27
C SER A 10 -19.65 -9.92 19.54
N SER A 11 -18.86 -8.86 19.41
CA SER A 11 -17.69 -8.69 20.28
C SER A 11 -17.36 -7.20 20.32
N ASP A 12 -18.16 -6.51 21.13
CA ASP A 12 -17.82 -5.36 21.95
C ASP A 12 -16.68 -4.47 21.46
N LEU A 13 -17.06 -3.48 20.65
CA LEU A 13 -16.31 -2.24 20.48
C LEU A 13 -16.24 -1.53 21.83
N THR A 14 -15.14 -1.69 22.57
CA THR A 14 -14.85 -0.86 23.73
C THR A 14 -14.77 0.60 23.27
N ARG A 15 -15.78 1.42 23.61
CA ARG A 15 -15.73 2.87 23.51
C ARG A 15 -14.54 3.36 24.35
N LEU A 16 -13.54 3.93 23.70
CA LEU A 16 -12.34 4.51 24.32
C LEU A 16 -12.70 5.87 24.93
N THR A 17 -12.97 5.91 26.23
CA THR A 17 -12.99 7.16 26.99
C THR A 17 -11.55 7.61 27.24
N ALA A 18 -11.23 8.84 26.86
CA ALA A 18 -9.91 9.43 27.00
C ALA A 18 -9.38 9.35 28.46
N GLY A 19 -8.12 8.97 28.64
CA GLY A 19 -7.35 9.28 29.86
C GLY A 19 -6.93 8.13 30.78
N ARG A 20 -7.03 6.84 30.40
CA ARG A 20 -6.48 5.74 31.24
C ARG A 20 -5.44 4.88 30.50
N PRO A 21 -4.29 4.56 31.12
CA PRO A 21 -3.34 3.62 30.55
C PRO A 21 -3.97 2.22 30.46
N LEU A 22 -3.75 1.56 29.32
CA LEU A 22 -4.21 0.19 29.08
C LEU A 22 -3.50 -0.76 30.05
N ARG A 23 -4.17 -1.14 31.15
CA ARG A 23 -3.80 -2.34 31.89
C ARG A 23 -3.93 -3.53 30.94
N GLU A 24 -2.98 -4.44 31.02
CA GLU A 24 -2.84 -5.62 30.15
C GLU A 24 -4.14 -6.42 30.09
N HIS A 25 -4.97 -6.18 29.07
CA HIS A 25 -6.15 -7.00 28.80
C HIS A 25 -5.75 -8.16 27.90
N SER A 26 -5.42 -9.30 28.51
CA SER A 26 -5.31 -10.58 27.82
C SER A 26 -6.70 -11.24 27.76
N THR A 27 -7.49 -10.98 26.74
CA THR A 27 -8.69 -11.80 26.47
C THR A 27 -8.26 -13.09 25.77
N VAL A 28 -8.17 -14.18 26.54
CA VAL A 28 -7.60 -15.47 26.12
C VAL A 28 -8.48 -16.21 25.09
N GLN A 29 -9.72 -15.78 24.84
CA GLN A 29 -10.61 -16.47 23.90
C GLN A 29 -10.30 -16.26 22.40
N SER A 30 -9.45 -15.29 22.01
CA SER A 30 -9.18 -15.00 20.59
C SER A 30 -7.70 -14.91 20.19
N GLY A 31 -6.76 -15.14 21.12
CA GLY A 31 -5.32 -15.17 20.79
C GLY A 31 -4.70 -13.82 20.38
N VAL A 32 -5.41 -12.71 20.58
CA VAL A 32 -4.95 -11.35 20.30
C VAL A 32 -4.14 -10.80 21.47
N ARG A 33 -2.91 -10.35 21.23
CA ARG A 33 -2.09 -9.62 22.22
C ARG A 33 -2.03 -8.14 21.86
N ILE A 34 -2.47 -7.27 22.78
CA ILE A 34 -2.42 -5.81 22.64
C ILE A 34 -1.53 -5.23 23.73
N SER A 35 -0.53 -4.43 23.35
CA SER A 35 0.27 -3.65 24.29
C SER A 35 0.48 -2.23 23.79
N GLY A 36 0.44 -1.24 24.69
CA GLY A 36 0.63 0.17 24.33
C GLY A 36 0.96 1.06 25.54
N LEU A 37 1.78 2.07 25.30
CA LEU A 37 1.99 3.25 26.14
C LEU A 37 1.74 4.50 25.27
N ALA A 38 1.78 5.70 25.86
CA ALA A 38 1.36 7.00 25.31
C ALA A 38 1.91 7.45 23.92
N GLY A 39 2.62 6.59 23.18
CA GLY A 39 3.12 6.84 21.82
C GLY A 39 2.92 5.70 20.80
N GLY A 40 2.14 4.65 21.11
CA GLY A 40 1.80 3.64 20.09
C GLY A 40 1.15 2.35 20.57
N VAL A 41 0.60 1.59 19.60
CA VAL A 41 -0.12 0.32 19.83
C VAL A 41 0.55 -0.82 19.06
N ARG A 42 0.82 -1.93 19.75
CA ARG A 42 1.27 -3.19 19.16
C ARG A 42 0.16 -4.24 19.25
N ILE A 43 -0.23 -4.81 18.11
CA ILE A 43 -1.19 -5.90 18.05
C ILE A 43 -0.56 -7.09 17.32
N SER A 44 -0.65 -8.26 17.95
CA SER A 44 -0.33 -9.55 17.33
C SER A 44 -1.55 -10.45 17.39
N ASP A 45 -2.07 -10.83 16.23
CA ASP A 45 -3.24 -11.71 16.10
C ASP A 45 -2.92 -12.86 15.14
N ARG A 46 -3.33 -14.07 15.50
CA ARG A 46 -3.11 -15.28 14.71
C ARG A 46 -4.27 -15.63 13.78
N GLN A 47 -5.47 -15.05 13.95
CA GLN A 47 -6.66 -15.60 13.30
C GLN A 47 -7.46 -14.62 12.44
N GLN A 48 -7.81 -13.39 12.86
CA GLN A 48 -8.66 -12.51 12.04
C GLN A 48 -8.81 -11.05 12.54
N GLY A 49 -8.66 -10.10 11.62
CA GLY A 49 -9.49 -8.88 11.58
C GLY A 49 -9.14 -7.77 12.58
N VAL A 50 -8.01 -7.08 12.40
CA VAL A 50 -7.60 -5.99 13.32
C VAL A 50 -8.08 -4.62 12.83
N ARG A 51 -8.83 -3.89 13.66
CA ARG A 51 -9.19 -2.47 13.45
C ARG A 51 -8.54 -1.59 14.51
N ILE A 52 -7.79 -0.57 14.09
CA ILE A 52 -7.14 0.38 15.00
C ILE A 52 -7.35 1.82 14.52
N SER A 53 -7.65 2.71 15.48
CA SER A 53 -7.55 4.16 15.32
C SER A 53 -6.55 4.74 16.32
N GLY A 54 -5.62 5.59 15.87
CA GLY A 54 -4.68 6.26 16.77
C GLY A 54 -3.80 7.28 16.06
N GLU A 55 -3.28 8.26 16.79
CA GLU A 55 -2.51 9.38 16.21
C GLU A 55 -1.08 8.96 15.82
N HIS A 56 -0.44 8.10 16.63
CA HIS A 56 0.95 7.71 16.46
C HIS A 56 1.18 6.20 16.57
N GLY A 57 2.10 5.68 15.75
CA GLY A 57 2.89 4.50 16.06
C GLY A 57 2.13 3.18 16.14
N VAL A 58 1.57 2.71 15.03
CA VAL A 58 0.83 1.45 14.97
C VAL A 58 1.69 0.32 14.40
N ARG A 59 1.87 -0.78 15.15
CA ARG A 59 2.52 -2.00 14.66
C ARG A 59 1.58 -3.20 14.75
N ILE A 60 1.30 -3.82 13.60
CA ILE A 60 0.40 -4.98 13.52
C ILE A 60 1.11 -6.14 12.82
N SER A 61 0.95 -7.33 13.40
CA SER A 61 1.33 -8.60 12.77
C SER A 61 0.13 -9.54 12.80
N GLY A 62 -0.32 -10.04 11.65
CA GLY A 62 -1.41 -11.02 11.61
C GLY A 62 -1.78 -11.52 10.23
N ARG A 63 -2.52 -12.63 10.15
CA ARG A 63 -2.78 -13.33 8.87
C ARG A 63 -3.70 -12.55 7.94
N SER A 64 -4.78 -11.95 8.44
CA SER A 64 -5.77 -11.33 7.55
C SER A 64 -6.46 -10.09 8.13
N GLY A 65 -6.83 -9.16 7.23
CA GLY A 65 -7.90 -8.19 7.47
C GLY A 65 -7.53 -7.02 8.39
N VAL A 66 -6.50 -6.26 8.02
CA VAL A 66 -6.05 -5.10 8.80
C VAL A 66 -6.69 -3.81 8.29
N ARG A 67 -7.34 -3.04 9.18
CA ARG A 67 -7.82 -1.67 8.91
C ARG A 67 -7.24 -0.69 9.93
N ILE A 68 -6.57 0.35 9.44
CA ILE A 68 -5.97 1.37 10.31
C ILE A 68 -6.37 2.76 9.83
N SER A 69 -6.76 3.61 10.77
CA SER A 69 -6.84 5.06 10.58
C SER A 69 -5.90 5.74 11.56
N GLY A 70 -4.95 6.56 11.09
CA GLY A 70 -4.03 7.24 11.99
C GLY A 70 -3.13 8.25 11.32
N GLU A 71 -2.54 9.17 12.09
CA GLU A 71 -1.79 10.27 11.50
C GLU A 71 -0.38 9.86 11.10
N HIS A 72 0.34 9.15 11.98
CA HIS A 72 1.77 8.90 11.82
C HIS A 72 2.19 7.47 12.10
N GLY A 73 3.02 6.92 11.20
CA GLY A 73 3.89 5.77 11.49
C GLY A 73 3.13 4.46 11.66
N VAL A 74 2.85 3.80 10.53
CA VAL A 74 2.16 2.50 10.48
C VAL A 74 3.11 1.43 9.95
N ARG A 75 3.28 0.33 10.70
CA ARG A 75 4.04 -0.85 10.29
C ARG A 75 3.17 -2.10 10.34
N ILE A 76 2.96 -2.75 9.21
CA ILE A 76 2.10 -3.94 9.12
C ILE A 76 2.87 -5.09 8.48
N SER A 77 2.75 -6.27 9.09
CA SER A 77 3.08 -7.54 8.45
C SER A 77 1.79 -8.36 8.36
N SER A 78 1.28 -8.57 7.14
CA SER A 78 0.05 -9.34 6.95
C SER A 78 0.03 -10.13 5.65
N GLU A 79 -0.51 -11.35 5.68
CA GLU A 79 -0.62 -12.17 4.47
C GLU A 79 -1.69 -11.60 3.54
N ARG A 80 -2.86 -11.20 4.07
CA ARG A 80 -4.02 -10.79 3.26
C ARG A 80 -4.70 -9.52 3.77
N GLY A 81 -4.99 -8.61 2.86
CA GLY A 81 -5.99 -7.56 3.05
C GLY A 81 -5.58 -6.49 4.05
N VAL A 82 -4.98 -5.41 3.55
CA VAL A 82 -4.59 -4.24 4.35
C VAL A 82 -5.28 -2.99 3.80
N ARG A 83 -5.94 -2.23 4.68
CA ARG A 83 -6.53 -0.92 4.37
C ARG A 83 -6.00 0.11 5.36
N ILE A 84 -5.41 1.19 4.87
CA ILE A 84 -4.85 2.25 5.71
C ILE A 84 -5.30 3.61 5.18
N SER A 85 -5.73 4.46 6.10
CA SER A 85 -5.94 5.89 5.88
C SER A 85 -5.07 6.66 6.87
N GLY A 86 -4.24 7.58 6.40
CA GLY A 86 -3.40 8.36 7.31
C GLY A 86 -2.64 9.54 6.71
N ARG A 87 -1.85 10.26 7.51
CA ARG A 87 -1.07 11.40 7.00
C ARG A 87 0.30 10.95 6.49
N SER A 88 1.08 10.23 7.30
CA SER A 88 2.44 9.87 6.92
C SER A 88 2.98 8.54 7.43
N GLY A 89 3.92 7.97 6.66
CA GLY A 89 4.84 6.93 7.12
C GLY A 89 4.19 5.54 7.20
N VAL A 90 3.85 4.96 6.06
CA VAL A 90 3.28 3.61 5.97
C VAL A 90 4.32 2.62 5.48
N ARG A 91 4.56 1.54 6.24
CA ARG A 91 5.38 0.40 5.83
C ARG A 91 4.58 -0.89 5.92
N ILE A 92 4.47 -1.60 4.80
CA ILE A 92 3.74 -2.88 4.74
C ILE A 92 4.63 -3.97 4.16
N SER A 93 4.63 -5.11 4.84
CA SER A 93 5.09 -6.39 4.30
C SER A 93 3.89 -7.31 4.15
N GLY A 94 3.70 -7.94 2.99
CA GLY A 94 2.56 -8.84 2.80
C GLY A 94 2.47 -9.54 1.45
N GLN A 95 1.39 -10.29 1.25
CA GLN A 95 1.18 -11.11 0.05
C GLN A 95 0.00 -10.65 -0.81
N GLN A 96 -1.13 -10.22 -0.23
CA GLN A 96 -2.31 -9.92 -1.04
C GLN A 96 -3.07 -8.68 -0.57
N GLY A 97 -3.51 -7.87 -1.55
CA GLY A 97 -4.53 -6.85 -1.38
C GLY A 97 -4.16 -5.72 -0.43
N VAL A 98 -3.54 -4.67 -0.95
CA VAL A 98 -3.19 -3.46 -0.18
C VAL A 98 -3.92 -2.25 -0.74
N ARG A 99 -4.60 -1.49 0.13
CA ARG A 99 -5.20 -0.19 -0.19
C ARG A 99 -4.72 0.85 0.81
N ILE A 100 -4.10 1.92 0.31
CA ILE A 100 -3.58 3.00 1.16
C ILE A 100 -4.06 4.34 0.62
N SER A 101 -4.58 5.17 1.51
CA SER A 101 -4.73 6.61 1.31
C SER A 101 -3.82 7.32 2.30
N CYS A 102 -2.74 7.96 1.82
CA CYS A 102 -1.88 8.72 2.71
C CYS A 102 -1.18 9.88 2.03
N GLN A 103 -0.90 10.96 2.76
CA GLN A 103 -0.25 12.12 2.15
C GLN A 103 1.22 11.83 1.82
N HIS A 104 1.98 11.22 2.74
CA HIS A 104 3.43 11.10 2.59
C HIS A 104 3.98 9.72 2.96
N GLY A 105 4.90 9.22 2.14
CA GLY A 105 5.81 8.14 2.51
C GLY A 105 5.12 6.78 2.63
N VAL A 106 5.10 6.04 1.53
CA VAL A 106 4.65 4.64 1.47
C VAL A 106 5.78 3.74 1.05
N ARG A 107 6.04 2.71 1.83
CA ARG A 107 6.93 1.61 1.47
C ARG A 107 6.21 0.28 1.57
N ILE A 108 6.17 -0.42 0.45
CA ILE A 108 5.53 -1.71 0.32
C ILE A 108 6.55 -2.72 -0.22
N SER A 109 6.64 -3.87 0.43
CA SER A 109 7.47 -4.99 0.00
C SER A 109 6.77 -6.32 0.22
N GLY A 110 7.12 -7.33 -0.57
CA GLY A 110 6.59 -8.69 -0.45
C GLY A 110 6.07 -9.22 -1.78
N ARG A 111 5.48 -10.42 -1.77
CA ARG A 111 4.88 -11.05 -2.95
C ARG A 111 3.49 -10.49 -3.23
N GLN A 112 3.39 -9.17 -3.34
CA GLN A 112 2.09 -8.51 -3.35
C GLN A 112 1.34 -8.69 -4.66
N GLU A 113 0.08 -9.09 -4.52
CA GLU A 113 -0.93 -9.09 -5.57
C GLU A 113 -1.98 -8.01 -5.28
N GLY A 114 -2.06 -7.00 -6.14
CA GLY A 114 -3.06 -5.95 -6.04
C GLY A 114 -2.72 -4.90 -4.99
N VAL A 115 -2.01 -3.86 -5.43
CA VAL A 115 -1.67 -2.69 -4.63
C VAL A 115 -2.38 -1.46 -5.19
N ARG A 116 -3.11 -0.73 -4.35
CA ARG A 116 -3.73 0.56 -4.69
C ARG A 116 -3.30 1.62 -3.70
N ILE A 117 -2.71 2.70 -4.19
CA ILE A 117 -2.26 3.82 -3.36
C ILE A 117 -2.77 5.12 -3.94
N SER A 118 -3.35 5.96 -3.07
CA SER A 118 -3.59 7.38 -3.35
C SER A 118 -2.78 8.19 -2.35
N GLY A 119 -1.99 9.16 -2.82
CA GLY A 119 -1.19 9.97 -1.93
C GLY A 119 -0.46 11.14 -2.59
N ARG A 120 0.15 12.03 -1.80
CA ARG A 120 0.84 13.20 -2.37
C ARG A 120 2.26 12.85 -2.77
N SER A 121 3.08 12.33 -1.86
CA SER A 121 4.51 12.18 -2.12
C SER A 121 5.14 10.89 -1.59
N GLY A 122 6.10 10.36 -2.35
CA GLY A 122 7.06 9.37 -1.89
C GLY A 122 6.48 7.96 -1.76
N VAL A 123 6.40 7.25 -2.88
CA VAL A 123 5.92 5.87 -2.93
C VAL A 123 7.01 4.93 -3.43
N ARG A 124 7.28 3.86 -2.69
CA ARG A 124 8.21 2.77 -3.06
C ARG A 124 7.51 1.43 -2.94
N ILE A 125 7.43 0.68 -4.04
CA ILE A 125 6.72 -0.60 -4.08
C ILE A 125 7.57 -1.66 -4.77
N SER A 126 7.68 -2.82 -4.13
CA SER A 126 8.05 -4.07 -4.77
C SER A 126 6.85 -5.02 -4.69
N ALA A 127 6.30 -5.41 -5.83
CA ALA A 127 5.12 -6.29 -5.94
C ALA A 127 5.31 -7.31 -7.07
N GLN A 128 4.56 -8.41 -7.07
CA GLN A 128 4.56 -9.31 -8.22
C GLN A 128 3.54 -8.84 -9.26
N HIS A 129 2.32 -8.51 -8.82
CA HIS A 129 1.21 -8.26 -9.72
C HIS A 129 0.39 -7.03 -9.33
N GLY A 130 0.02 -6.22 -10.34
CA GLY A 130 -1.09 -5.28 -10.26
C GLY A 130 -0.87 -4.13 -9.29
N VAL A 131 -0.15 -3.10 -9.73
CA VAL A 131 0.07 -1.87 -8.96
C VAL A 131 -0.69 -0.71 -9.59
N ARG A 132 -1.49 0.00 -8.79
CA ARG A 132 -2.18 1.24 -9.19
C ARG A 132 -1.83 2.36 -8.22
N ILE A 133 -1.33 3.47 -8.75
CA ILE A 133 -0.95 4.64 -7.94
C ILE A 133 -1.55 5.89 -8.56
N SER A 134 -2.17 6.70 -7.71
CA SER A 134 -2.47 8.10 -8.00
C SER A 134 -1.71 8.98 -7.01
N GLY A 135 -0.92 9.92 -7.50
CA GLY A 135 -0.28 10.88 -6.61
C GLY A 135 0.38 12.06 -7.29
N GLN A 136 1.13 12.86 -6.53
CA GLN A 136 1.78 14.06 -7.06
C GLN A 136 3.24 13.80 -7.38
N GLN A 137 4.03 13.29 -6.43
CA GLN A 137 5.49 13.27 -6.57
C GLN A 137 6.15 11.95 -6.13
N GLY A 138 7.18 11.54 -6.90
CA GLY A 138 8.19 10.60 -6.43
C GLY A 138 7.67 9.17 -6.27
N VAL A 139 7.51 8.47 -7.39
CA VAL A 139 7.04 7.09 -7.43
C VAL A 139 8.16 6.17 -7.93
N ARG A 140 8.48 5.13 -7.16
CA ARG A 140 9.42 4.06 -7.55
C ARG A 140 8.74 2.70 -7.43
N ILE A 141 8.71 1.94 -8.52
CA ILE A 141 8.05 0.63 -8.56
C ILE A 141 8.96 -0.40 -9.21
N SER A 142 9.04 -1.57 -8.58
CA SER A 142 9.51 -2.81 -9.19
C SER A 142 8.34 -3.80 -9.20
N ALA A 143 7.89 -4.24 -10.38
CA ALA A 143 6.79 -5.19 -10.51
C ALA A 143 7.01 -6.19 -11.64
N GLN A 144 6.55 -7.44 -11.52
CA GLN A 144 6.60 -8.37 -12.66
C GLN A 144 5.55 -7.98 -13.71
N ARG A 145 4.30 -7.74 -13.28
CA ARG A 145 3.18 -7.49 -14.19
C ARG A 145 2.25 -6.37 -13.73
N GLY A 146 1.83 -5.54 -14.68
CA GLY A 146 0.67 -4.65 -14.55
C GLY A 146 0.91 -3.47 -13.61
N VAL A 147 1.38 -2.35 -14.15
CA VAL A 147 1.58 -1.10 -13.43
C VAL A 147 0.76 0.01 -14.08
N ARG A 148 -0.04 0.73 -13.29
CA ARG A 148 -0.77 1.93 -13.71
C ARG A 148 -0.44 3.08 -12.77
N ILE A 149 0.06 4.19 -13.31
CA ILE A 149 0.42 5.37 -12.51
C ILE A 149 -0.18 6.62 -13.14
N SER A 150 -0.79 7.44 -12.29
CA SER A 150 -0.99 8.87 -12.54
C SER A 150 -0.16 9.65 -11.53
N ALA A 151 0.80 10.45 -12.00
CA ALA A 151 1.68 11.26 -11.17
C ALA A 151 1.88 12.65 -11.78
N GLN A 152 2.17 13.69 -11.00
CA GLN A 152 2.63 14.95 -11.60
C GLN A 152 4.12 14.86 -11.96
N GLN A 153 4.96 14.35 -11.04
CA GLN A 153 6.41 14.38 -11.19
C GLN A 153 7.11 13.10 -10.72
N GLY A 154 8.15 12.70 -11.44
CA GLY A 154 9.19 11.78 -10.95
C GLY A 154 8.71 10.34 -10.80
N VAL A 155 8.60 9.63 -11.91
CA VAL A 155 8.21 8.21 -11.96
C VAL A 155 9.41 7.37 -12.40
N ARG A 156 9.76 6.34 -11.62
CA ARG A 156 10.74 5.31 -11.99
C ARG A 156 10.11 3.94 -11.88
N ILE A 157 10.13 3.17 -12.96
CA ILE A 157 9.52 1.83 -13.00
C ILE A 157 10.51 0.83 -13.57
N SER A 158 10.62 -0.31 -12.90
CA SER A 158 11.11 -1.54 -13.49
C SER A 158 9.96 -2.55 -13.56
N ALA A 159 9.53 -2.93 -14.77
CA ALA A 159 8.50 -3.96 -14.91
C ALA A 159 8.61 -4.81 -16.17
N GLN A 160 8.40 -6.13 -16.05
CA GLN A 160 8.50 -7.03 -17.20
C GLN A 160 7.35 -6.81 -18.19
N HIS A 161 6.10 -6.71 -17.70
CA HIS A 161 4.93 -6.59 -18.57
C HIS A 161 3.93 -5.51 -18.12
N GLY A 162 3.40 -4.76 -19.09
CA GLY A 162 2.18 -3.99 -18.96
C GLY A 162 2.32 -2.77 -18.06
N VAL A 163 2.84 -1.67 -18.60
CA VAL A 163 3.03 -0.40 -17.91
C VAL A 163 2.15 0.67 -18.57
N ARG A 164 1.36 1.40 -17.79
CA ARG A 164 0.64 2.60 -18.23
C ARG A 164 0.95 3.76 -17.29
N ILE A 165 1.47 4.85 -17.83
CA ILE A 165 1.84 6.04 -17.06
C ILE A 165 1.21 7.26 -17.69
N SER A 166 0.57 8.08 -16.85
CA SER A 166 0.31 9.48 -17.14
C SER A 166 1.15 10.31 -16.17
N ALA A 167 2.13 11.06 -16.67
CA ALA A 167 2.94 11.94 -15.82
C ALA A 167 3.36 13.24 -16.50
N GLN A 168 3.26 14.37 -15.80
CA GLN A 168 3.62 15.65 -16.39
C GLN A 168 5.14 15.77 -16.62
N GLN A 169 5.95 15.29 -15.66
CA GLN A 169 7.41 15.43 -15.73
C GLN A 169 8.17 14.20 -15.24
N GLY A 170 9.23 13.83 -15.96
CA GLY A 170 10.29 12.95 -15.47
C GLY A 170 9.85 11.49 -15.29
N VAL A 171 9.87 10.73 -16.39
CA VAL A 171 9.57 9.29 -16.40
C VAL A 171 10.83 8.52 -16.78
N ARG A 172 11.20 7.52 -15.99
CA ARG A 172 12.23 6.53 -16.33
C ARG A 172 11.65 5.13 -16.26
N ILE A 173 11.81 4.35 -17.33
CA ILE A 173 11.29 2.99 -17.40
C ILE A 173 12.35 2.03 -17.91
N SER A 174 12.46 0.91 -17.20
CA SER A 174 13.05 -0.34 -17.70
C SER A 174 11.95 -1.40 -17.74
N GLY A 175 11.78 -2.07 -18.87
CA GLY A 175 10.79 -3.14 -18.98
C GLY A 175 10.91 -3.91 -20.28
N GLN A 176 10.09 -4.93 -20.48
CA GLN A 176 10.20 -5.80 -21.67
C GLN A 176 9.03 -5.62 -22.63
N HIS A 177 7.77 -5.59 -22.14
CA HIS A 177 6.58 -5.63 -23.00
C HIS A 177 5.46 -4.68 -22.58
N GLY A 178 4.80 -4.05 -23.57
CA GLY A 178 3.52 -3.34 -23.41
C GLY A 178 3.61 -2.09 -22.54
N VAL A 179 4.26 -1.04 -23.05
CA VAL A 179 4.48 0.22 -22.33
C VAL A 179 3.68 1.35 -22.98
N ARG A 180 2.80 2.01 -22.24
CA ARG A 180 2.11 3.23 -22.69
C ARG A 180 2.45 4.39 -21.76
N ILE A 181 2.95 5.47 -22.32
CA ILE A 181 3.36 6.67 -21.59
C ILE A 181 2.68 7.87 -22.22
N SER A 182 2.04 8.68 -21.39
CA SER A 182 1.58 10.01 -21.77
C SER A 182 2.20 11.00 -20.80
N GLY A 183 2.88 12.03 -21.31
CA GLY A 183 3.52 13.00 -20.45
C GLY A 183 4.03 14.23 -21.16
N ARG A 184 4.26 15.32 -20.43
CA ARG A 184 4.62 16.60 -21.04
C ARG A 184 6.12 16.69 -21.32
N ASN A 185 6.95 16.39 -20.31
CA ASN A 185 8.39 16.61 -20.34
C ASN A 185 9.20 15.42 -19.80
N GLY A 186 10.24 15.00 -20.53
CA GLY A 186 11.32 14.17 -20.01
C GLY A 186 10.95 12.70 -19.79
N VAL A 187 11.03 11.90 -20.87
CA VAL A 187 10.83 10.44 -20.84
C VAL A 187 12.14 9.76 -21.20
N ARG A 188 12.65 8.88 -20.33
CA ARG A 188 13.81 8.04 -20.61
C ARG A 188 13.44 6.56 -20.57
N ILE A 189 13.81 5.83 -21.61
CA ILE A 189 13.55 4.39 -21.76
C ILE A 189 14.89 3.69 -21.97
N SER A 190 15.16 2.65 -21.17
CA SER A 190 16.38 1.84 -21.28
C SER A 190 16.23 0.70 -22.32
N SER A 191 17.35 0.31 -22.95
CA SER A 191 17.54 -0.66 -24.06
C SER A 191 16.91 -2.05 -23.93
N GLY A 192 16.30 -2.39 -22.79
CA GLY A 192 15.56 -3.65 -22.61
C GLY A 192 14.11 -3.63 -23.11
N VAL A 193 13.56 -2.46 -23.44
CA VAL A 193 12.17 -2.36 -23.94
C VAL A 193 12.13 -2.79 -25.40
N ARG A 194 11.57 -3.96 -25.69
CA ARG A 194 11.30 -4.38 -27.07
C ARG A 194 10.23 -3.46 -27.67
N ILE A 195 10.67 -2.47 -28.45
CA ILE A 195 9.81 -1.51 -29.16
C ILE A 195 8.96 -2.22 -30.23
N SER A 196 9.29 -3.47 -30.59
CA SER A 196 8.64 -4.23 -31.65
C SER A 196 7.16 -4.56 -31.41
N ARG A 197 6.65 -4.54 -30.16
CA ARG A 197 5.21 -4.69 -29.88
C ARG A 197 4.74 -3.83 -28.70
N GLY A 198 3.96 -2.79 -29.00
CA GLY A 198 3.06 -2.17 -28.02
C GLY A 198 3.62 -1.04 -27.16
N VAL A 199 4.70 -0.37 -27.59
CA VAL A 199 5.14 0.90 -27.00
C VAL A 199 4.36 2.06 -27.63
N ARG A 200 3.67 2.87 -26.83
CA ARG A 200 3.06 4.14 -27.29
C ARG A 200 3.52 5.27 -26.37
N ILE A 201 4.09 6.32 -26.94
CA ILE A 201 4.54 7.50 -26.22
C ILE A 201 3.85 8.71 -26.84
N SER A 202 3.16 9.50 -26.02
CA SER A 202 2.64 10.80 -26.42
C SER A 202 3.19 11.87 -25.47
N GLY A 203 3.87 12.87 -26.02
CA GLY A 203 4.43 13.95 -25.22
C GLY A 203 5.02 15.10 -26.03
N GLN A 204 5.15 16.26 -25.39
CA GLN A 204 5.52 17.51 -26.06
C GLN A 204 7.03 17.67 -26.20
N ARG A 205 7.86 17.20 -25.25
CA ARG A 205 9.33 17.39 -25.26
C ARG A 205 10.14 16.28 -24.56
N GLY A 206 11.31 15.95 -25.13
CA GLY A 206 12.42 15.28 -24.41
C GLY A 206 12.29 13.77 -24.20
N VAL A 207 12.09 13.01 -25.28
CA VAL A 207 12.14 11.53 -25.27
C VAL A 207 13.57 11.07 -25.57
N ARG A 208 14.17 10.27 -24.68
CA ARG A 208 15.45 9.59 -24.91
C ARG A 208 15.26 8.09 -24.78
N ILE A 209 15.65 7.36 -25.81
CA ILE A 209 15.71 5.89 -25.84
C ILE A 209 17.20 5.54 -25.92
N SER A 210 17.69 4.71 -24.99
CA SER A 210 19.11 4.36 -24.88
C SER A 210 19.32 2.96 -24.35
#